data_AF-A0A9K3Q2E3-F1
#
_entry.id   AF-A0A9K3Q2E3-F1
#
_cell.length_a   1.000
_cell.length_b   1.000
_cell.length_c   1.000
_cell.angle_alpha   90.00
_cell.angle_beta   90.00
_cell.angle_gamma   90.00
#
_symmetry.space_group_name_H-M   'P 1'
#
loop_
_entity.id
_entity.type
_entity.pdbx_description
1 polymer ?
#
loop_
_entity_poly.entity_id
_entity_poly.type
_entity_poly.pdbx_seq_one_letter_code
_entity_poly.pdbx_strand_id
1 'polypeptide(L)'
;MKLRELMQLVNAISFSNSPPKSSSKKTSDGDDSEETSKEIRRWRLECLSMTTEIMNTVETVLKNRHLAQFYARNTPLPRHAYQSEEAIPDLNAMDPLVHIQSLRVHMYCTDDLGIQLLERVNMVNKLQEFIFSYNSLLILASTPLPFPLVQMGRAFLFLWTFSMPLVLLGGPFSQVWGAQIFLFFLTYGFIGLELVSIKLSEPFGNSRDDVQLSGIRDAALLGIENDLKGMDYQMTMSERRFQFAQQKYRQNRQAVGTSDATANPTAFQDVHAGHNLEQSYSYHAMAGGGNNHDF
;
A
#
# COMPACT_ATOMS: atom_id res chain seq x y z
N MET A 1 -3.11 -1.27 1.82
CA MET A 1 -3.27 -0.97 0.38
C MET A 1 -2.39 0.20 -0.06
N LYS A 2 -2.43 1.37 0.62
CA LYS A 2 -1.66 2.57 0.22
C LYS A 2 -0.13 2.42 0.23
N LEU A 3 0.44 1.73 1.22
CA LEU A 3 1.88 1.41 1.23
C LEU A 3 2.30 0.50 0.07
N ARG A 4 1.42 -0.38 -0.41
CA ARG A 4 1.69 -1.17 -1.61
C ARG A 4 1.73 -0.28 -2.86
N GLU A 5 0.78 0.65 -3.00
CA GLU A 5 0.79 1.64 -4.09
C GLU A 5 2.06 2.52 -4.05
N LEU A 6 2.48 2.95 -2.85
CA LEU A 6 3.74 3.66 -2.65
C LEU A 6 4.92 2.84 -3.18
N MET A 7 5.01 1.57 -2.80
CA MET A 7 6.09 0.69 -3.26
C MET A 7 6.02 0.41 -4.75
N GLN A 8 4.84 0.28 -5.34
CA GLN A 8 4.68 0.18 -6.79
C GLN A 8 5.21 1.43 -7.50
N LEU A 9 4.98 2.63 -6.96
CA LEU A 9 5.53 3.88 -7.50
C LEU A 9 7.05 3.95 -7.35
N VAL A 10 7.58 3.66 -6.15
CA VAL A 10 9.03 3.57 -5.86
C VAL A 10 9.73 2.64 -6.87
N ASN A 11 9.05 1.56 -7.24
CA ASN A 11 9.59 0.62 -8.18
C ASN A 11 9.43 1.05 -9.65
N ALA A 12 8.35 1.75 -10.01
CA ALA A 12 8.10 2.25 -11.36
C ALA A 12 9.14 3.28 -11.84
N ILE A 13 9.72 4.05 -10.91
CA ILE A 13 10.73 5.09 -11.18
C ILE A 13 12.00 4.54 -11.88
N SER A 14 12.26 3.22 -11.81
CA SER A 14 13.41 2.63 -12.57
C SER A 14 13.27 2.75 -14.06
N PHE A 15 12.03 2.72 -14.55
CA PHE A 15 11.77 2.51 -15.96
C PHE A 15 11.85 3.81 -16.75
N SER A 16 11.56 4.95 -16.13
CA SER A 16 11.54 6.26 -16.78
C SER A 16 12.94 6.83 -17.02
N ASN A 17 13.93 6.46 -16.21
CA ASN A 17 15.26 7.06 -16.24
C ASN A 17 16.30 6.32 -17.11
N SER A 18 15.92 5.28 -17.87
CA SER A 18 16.89 4.71 -18.82
C SER A 18 17.18 5.74 -19.93
N PRO A 19 18.40 6.29 -20.04
CA PRO A 19 18.68 7.28 -21.07
C PRO A 19 18.41 6.67 -22.44
N PRO A 20 17.76 7.39 -23.35
CA PRO A 20 17.55 6.91 -24.72
C PRO A 20 18.92 6.57 -25.29
N LYS A 21 19.12 5.32 -25.71
CA LYS A 21 20.38 4.83 -26.31
C LYS A 21 20.64 5.57 -27.63
N SER A 22 21.11 6.81 -27.59
CA SER A 22 21.55 7.56 -28.76
C SER A 22 22.84 6.92 -29.24
N SER A 23 22.76 6.27 -30.40
CA SER A 23 23.91 5.66 -31.05
C SER A 23 24.97 6.72 -31.38
N SER A 24 26.22 6.42 -31.03
CA SER A 24 27.45 7.02 -31.59
C SER A 24 28.17 8.11 -30.77
N LYS A 25 28.71 7.75 -29.60
CA LYS A 25 30.13 8.04 -29.29
C LYS A 25 30.63 7.10 -28.19
N LYS A 26 31.51 6.18 -28.58
CA LYS A 26 32.16 5.19 -27.70
C LYS A 26 33.39 5.89 -27.12
N THR A 27 33.35 6.41 -25.89
CA THR A 27 34.55 6.72 -25.08
C THR A 27 34.09 7.24 -23.70
N SER A 28 34.44 6.52 -22.62
CA SER A 28 34.31 6.89 -21.19
C SER A 28 32.96 6.76 -20.46
N ASP A 29 31.79 7.03 -21.05
CA ASP A 29 30.49 7.13 -20.31
C ASP A 29 29.86 5.79 -19.84
N GLY A 30 30.61 4.69 -19.83
CA GLY A 30 30.06 3.36 -19.50
C GLY A 30 29.89 3.09 -18.00
N ASP A 31 30.72 3.70 -17.16
CA ASP A 31 30.84 3.38 -15.74
C ASP A 31 29.71 4.04 -14.91
N ASP A 32 29.43 5.32 -15.18
CA ASP A 32 28.45 6.13 -14.43
C ASP A 32 27.01 5.58 -14.49
N SER A 33 26.65 4.95 -15.61
CA SER A 33 25.31 4.36 -15.81
C SER A 33 25.10 3.11 -14.96
N GLU A 34 26.16 2.31 -14.78
CA GLU A 34 26.10 1.11 -13.93
C GLU A 34 26.03 1.48 -12.46
N GLU A 35 26.78 2.51 -12.04
CA GLU A 35 26.76 3.02 -10.68
C GLU A 35 25.38 3.58 -10.29
N THR A 36 24.79 4.43 -11.14
CA THR A 36 23.45 5.00 -10.91
C THR A 36 22.39 3.90 -10.75
N SER A 37 22.46 2.82 -11.55
CA SER A 37 21.53 1.69 -11.45
C SER A 37 21.66 0.93 -10.12
N LYS A 38 22.89 0.75 -9.62
CA LYS A 38 23.15 0.14 -8.32
C LYS A 38 22.61 1.00 -7.17
N GLU A 39 22.77 2.31 -7.27
CA GLU A 39 22.25 3.26 -6.27
C GLU A 39 20.72 3.26 -6.21
N ILE A 40 20.05 3.32 -7.37
CA ILE A 40 18.58 3.20 -7.45
C ILE A 40 18.11 1.91 -6.77
N ARG A 41 18.80 0.78 -7.02
CA ARG A 41 18.45 -0.51 -6.42
C ARG A 41 18.63 -0.49 -4.90
N ARG A 42 19.74 0.09 -4.40
CA ARG A 42 19.99 0.22 -2.96
C ARG A 42 18.90 1.06 -2.30
N TRP A 43 18.58 2.22 -2.86
CA TRP A 43 17.53 3.12 -2.38
C TRP A 43 16.17 2.42 -2.25
N ARG A 44 15.80 1.58 -3.22
CA ARG A 44 14.55 0.79 -3.14
C ARG A 44 14.53 -0.19 -1.98
N LEU A 45 15.64 -0.90 -1.76
CA LEU A 45 15.74 -1.87 -0.67
C LEU A 45 15.64 -1.16 0.68
N GLU A 46 16.21 0.04 0.81
CA GLU A 46 16.08 0.87 1.99
C GLU A 46 14.62 1.33 2.20
N CYS A 47 13.94 1.81 1.16
CA CYS A 47 12.51 2.15 1.22
C CYS A 47 11.63 0.94 1.62
N LEU A 48 11.95 -0.25 1.12
CA LEU A 48 11.27 -1.50 1.46
C LEU A 48 11.50 -1.88 2.93
N SER A 49 12.74 -1.75 3.42
CA SER A 49 13.08 -1.99 4.83
C SER A 49 12.29 -1.08 5.74
N MET A 50 12.33 0.24 5.48
CA MET A 50 11.60 1.24 6.26
C MET A 50 10.07 0.98 6.22
N THR A 51 9.53 0.61 5.05
CA THR A 51 8.11 0.24 4.94
C THR A 51 7.76 -0.96 5.80
N THR A 52 8.64 -1.96 5.86
CA THR A 52 8.46 -3.15 6.70
C THR A 52 8.51 -2.79 8.19
N GLU A 53 9.44 -1.92 8.58
CA GLU A 53 9.53 -1.40 9.95
C GLU A 53 8.29 -0.60 10.36
N ILE A 54 7.78 0.27 9.48
CA ILE A 54 6.50 0.99 9.69
C ILE A 54 5.36 -0.01 9.92
N MET A 55 5.26 -1.04 9.08
CA MET A 55 4.19 -2.04 9.21
C MET A 55 4.28 -2.85 10.52
N ASN A 56 5.49 -3.26 10.92
CA ASN A 56 5.72 -3.98 12.16
C ASN A 56 5.41 -3.12 13.41
N THR A 57 5.80 -1.85 13.38
CA THR A 57 5.54 -0.91 14.48
C THR A 57 4.05 -0.58 14.57
N VAL A 58 3.36 -0.34 13.46
CA VAL A 58 1.90 -0.14 13.45
C VAL A 58 1.16 -1.34 14.07
N GLU A 59 1.50 -2.56 13.69
CA GLU A 59 0.88 -3.75 14.27
C GLU A 59 1.11 -3.81 15.79
N THR A 60 2.35 -3.60 16.22
CA THR A 60 2.74 -3.64 17.64
C THR A 60 1.98 -2.59 18.45
N VAL A 61 1.86 -1.37 17.90
CA VAL A 61 1.11 -0.27 18.53
C VAL A 61 -0.38 -0.58 18.60
N LEU A 62 -0.99 -1.05 17.52
CA LEU A 62 -2.42 -1.32 17.48
C LEU A 62 -2.84 -2.51 18.36
N LYS A 63 -1.98 -3.53 18.49
CA LYS A 63 -2.20 -4.66 19.41
C LYS A 63 -2.09 -4.27 20.88
N ASN A 64 -1.24 -3.30 21.20
CA ASN A 64 -1.07 -2.84 22.58
C ASN A 64 -1.93 -1.61 22.85
N ARG A 65 -3.09 -1.83 23.47
CA ARG A 65 -4.06 -0.78 23.81
C ARG A 65 -3.46 0.39 24.60
N HIS A 66 -2.57 0.13 25.54
CA HIS A 66 -1.93 1.20 26.33
C HIS A 66 -1.04 2.07 25.44
N LEU A 67 -0.31 1.44 24.52
CA LEU A 67 0.56 2.13 23.57
C LEU A 67 -0.26 2.93 22.54
N ALA A 68 -1.36 2.34 22.04
CA ALA A 68 -2.30 3.05 21.17
C ALA A 68 -2.91 4.27 21.87
N GLN A 69 -3.33 4.14 23.13
CA GLN A 69 -3.83 5.27 23.93
C GLN A 69 -2.77 6.33 24.19
N PHE A 70 -1.53 5.91 24.42
CA PHE A 70 -0.40 6.81 24.62
C PHE A 70 -0.16 7.67 23.38
N TYR A 71 -0.01 7.05 22.20
CA TYR A 71 0.21 7.76 20.95
C TYR A 71 -1.02 8.59 20.51
N ALA A 72 -2.24 8.09 20.71
CA ALA A 72 -3.45 8.85 20.36
C ALA A 72 -3.57 10.19 21.09
N ARG A 73 -3.07 10.26 22.33
CA ARG A 73 -3.13 11.48 23.14
C ARG A 73 -2.02 12.48 22.81
N ASN A 74 -1.04 12.13 21.96
CA ASN A 74 0.17 12.91 21.70
C ASN A 74 0.80 13.44 23.00
N THR A 75 0.70 12.65 24.09
CA THR A 75 1.17 13.13 25.40
C THR A 75 2.69 13.11 25.37
N PRO A 76 3.37 14.25 25.57
CA PRO A 76 4.82 14.25 25.64
C PRO A 76 5.25 13.31 26.76
N LEU A 77 6.25 12.47 26.50
CA LEU A 77 6.79 11.57 27.50
C LEU A 77 7.18 12.38 28.75
N PRO A 78 6.73 11.98 29.95
CA PRO A 78 7.17 12.65 31.16
C PRO A 78 8.69 12.54 31.25
N ARG A 79 9.39 13.66 31.53
CA ARG A 79 10.86 13.74 31.54
C ARG A 79 11.55 12.66 32.39
N HIS A 80 10.86 12.15 33.41
CA HIS A 80 11.36 11.08 34.28
C HIS A 80 11.36 9.69 33.63
N ALA A 81 10.55 9.45 32.60
CA ALA A 81 10.56 8.19 31.85
C ALA A 81 11.91 7.98 31.11
N TYR A 82 12.61 9.06 30.78
CA TYR A 82 13.96 9.00 30.18
C TYR A 82 15.06 8.64 31.18
N GLN A 83 14.79 8.60 32.48
CA GLN A 83 15.80 8.31 33.51
C GLN A 83 15.86 6.82 33.88
N SER A 84 14.89 6.01 33.44
CA SER A 84 14.89 4.57 33.67
C SER A 84 15.50 3.85 32.47
N GLU A 85 16.83 3.77 32.45
CA GLU A 85 17.65 3.18 31.38
C GLU A 85 17.31 1.71 31.05
N GLU A 86 16.62 0.98 31.94
CA GLU A 86 16.48 -0.48 31.84
C GLU A 86 15.12 -1.01 31.35
N ALA A 87 14.08 -0.19 31.12
CA ALA A 87 12.71 -0.74 30.98
C ALA A 87 11.83 -0.23 29.83
N ILE A 88 12.22 0.82 29.11
CA ILE A 88 11.42 1.31 27.98
C ILE A 88 12.26 1.16 26.72
N PRO A 89 12.13 0.06 25.96
CA PRO A 89 12.72 -0.03 24.62
C PRO A 89 12.38 1.26 23.87
N ASP A 90 13.43 1.87 23.30
CA ASP A 90 13.46 3.21 22.69
C ASP A 90 12.08 3.60 22.14
N LEU A 91 11.30 4.35 22.94
CA LEU A 91 9.88 4.54 22.66
C LEU A 91 9.70 5.26 21.31
N ASN A 92 10.68 6.08 20.94
CA ASN A 92 10.75 6.73 19.64
C ASN A 92 10.92 5.71 18.50
N ALA A 93 11.66 4.61 18.71
CA ALA A 93 11.80 3.53 17.75
C ALA A 93 10.50 2.71 17.58
N MET A 94 9.56 2.83 18.52
CA MET A 94 8.24 2.19 18.44
C MET A 94 7.15 3.12 17.90
N ASP A 95 7.47 4.38 17.58
CA ASP A 95 6.51 5.32 17.00
C ASP A 95 6.48 5.18 15.47
N PRO A 96 5.36 4.71 14.88
CA PRO A 96 5.25 4.59 13.43
C PRO A 96 5.38 5.93 12.70
N LEU A 97 5.00 7.04 13.34
CA LEU A 97 5.11 8.38 12.73
C LEU A 97 6.57 8.81 12.57
N VAL A 98 7.45 8.40 13.48
CA VAL A 98 8.90 8.65 13.37
C VAL A 98 9.46 7.91 12.16
N HIS A 99 9.10 6.64 11.99
CA HIS A 99 9.52 5.85 10.82
C HIS A 99 8.97 6.40 9.51
N ILE A 100 7.71 6.85 9.51
CA ILE A 100 7.11 7.52 8.36
C ILE A 100 7.86 8.81 8.02
N GLN A 101 8.22 9.61 9.02
CA GLN A 101 8.98 10.83 8.80
C GLN A 101 10.40 10.53 8.32
N SER A 102 11.04 9.48 8.83
CA SER A 102 12.33 8.98 8.34
C SER A 102 12.25 8.60 6.86
N LEU A 103 11.25 7.80 6.48
CA LEU A 103 11.00 7.45 5.08
C LEU A 103 10.75 8.68 4.22
N ARG A 104 9.98 9.65 4.72
CA ARG A 104 9.73 10.91 4.01
C ARG A 104 11.01 11.69 3.75
N VAL A 105 11.87 11.85 4.76
CA VAL A 105 13.18 12.51 4.62
C VAL A 105 14.05 11.73 3.63
N HIS A 106 14.09 10.40 3.75
CA HIS A 106 14.80 9.54 2.83
C HIS A 106 14.35 9.72 1.37
N MET A 107 13.05 9.92 1.13
CA MET A 107 12.53 10.22 -0.21
C MET A 107 12.94 11.61 -0.73
N TYR A 108 13.14 12.59 0.14
CA TYR A 108 13.58 13.94 -0.26
C TYR A 108 15.08 14.02 -0.51
N CYS A 109 15.92 13.29 0.21
CA CYS A 109 17.37 13.36 0.09
C CYS A 109 17.95 12.70 -1.18
N THR A 110 17.11 12.32 -2.16
CA THR A 110 17.50 11.56 -3.35
C THR A 110 17.72 12.41 -4.60
N ASP A 111 18.09 13.69 -4.47
CA ASP A 111 18.12 14.64 -5.59
C ASP A 111 18.94 14.16 -6.81
N ASP A 112 19.98 13.36 -6.57
CA ASP A 112 20.87 12.84 -7.62
C ASP A 112 20.29 11.68 -8.45
N LEU A 113 19.21 11.04 -8.00
CA LEU A 113 18.64 9.84 -8.66
C LEU A 113 17.80 10.16 -9.91
N GLY A 114 17.69 11.44 -10.29
CA GLY A 114 16.95 11.90 -11.47
C GLY A 114 15.44 11.64 -11.38
N ILE A 115 14.91 11.35 -10.19
CA ILE A 115 13.47 11.07 -9.98
C ILE A 115 12.69 12.35 -10.25
N GLN A 116 11.65 12.26 -11.09
CA GLN A 116 10.83 13.43 -11.42
C GLN A 116 10.14 13.97 -10.16
N LEU A 117 10.12 15.30 -10.00
CA LEU A 117 9.50 15.97 -8.86
C LEU A 117 8.03 15.53 -8.66
N LEU A 118 7.29 15.31 -9.75
CA LEU A 118 5.90 14.87 -9.71
C LEU A 118 5.73 13.48 -9.09
N GLU A 119 6.64 12.54 -9.41
CA GLU A 119 6.62 11.19 -8.84
C GLU A 119 6.91 11.24 -7.33
N ARG A 120 7.86 12.09 -6.90
CA ARG A 120 8.13 12.30 -5.47
C ARG A 120 6.92 12.85 -4.72
N VAL A 121 6.26 13.87 -5.27
CA VAL A 121 5.04 14.44 -4.67
C VAL A 121 3.95 13.38 -4.55
N ASN A 122 3.77 12.55 -5.59
CA ASN A 122 2.80 11.46 -5.56
C ASN A 122 3.13 10.43 -4.46
N MET A 123 4.39 10.04 -4.32
CA MET A 123 4.83 9.13 -3.26
C MET A 123 4.57 9.72 -1.86
N VAL A 124 4.94 10.99 -1.64
CA VAL A 124 4.67 11.68 -0.36
C VAL A 124 3.16 11.76 -0.08
N ASN A 125 2.33 11.99 -1.08
CA ASN A 125 0.87 11.98 -0.91
C ASN A 125 0.35 10.60 -0.48
N LYS A 126 0.87 9.50 -1.03
CA LYS A 126 0.51 8.14 -0.60
C LYS A 126 0.92 7.85 0.85
N LEU A 127 2.07 8.36 1.26
CA LEU A 127 2.53 8.27 2.64
C LEU A 127 1.63 9.09 3.58
N GLN A 128 1.20 10.28 3.15
CA GLN A 128 0.24 11.10 3.90
C GLN A 128 -1.14 10.42 4.05
N GLU A 129 -1.65 9.79 2.99
CA GLU A 129 -2.89 8.98 3.04
C GLU A 129 -2.76 7.83 4.06
N PHE A 130 -1.57 7.21 4.14
CA PHE A 130 -1.30 6.19 5.15
C PHE A 130 -1.34 6.76 6.57
N ILE A 131 -0.72 7.92 6.82
CA ILE A 131 -0.77 8.60 8.13
C ILE A 131 -2.22 8.85 8.57
N PHE A 132 -3.08 9.34 7.67
CA PHE A 132 -4.49 9.59 8.00
C PHE A 132 -5.24 8.29 8.35
N SER A 133 -4.96 7.22 7.60
CA SER A 133 -5.54 5.89 7.86
C SER A 133 -5.08 5.34 9.21
N TYR A 134 -3.78 5.46 9.50
CA TYR A 134 -3.20 5.06 10.78
C TYR A 134 -3.79 5.84 11.95
N ASN A 135 -3.88 7.17 11.86
CA ASN A 135 -4.48 8.00 12.92
C ASN A 135 -5.95 7.63 13.17
N SER A 136 -6.72 7.32 12.12
CA SER A 136 -8.10 6.87 12.26
C SER A 136 -8.19 5.54 13.02
N LEU A 137 -7.30 4.59 12.71
CA LEU A 137 -7.20 3.31 13.43
C LEU A 137 -6.74 3.52 14.88
N LEU A 138 -5.83 4.47 15.11
CA LEU A 138 -5.31 4.81 16.42
C LEU A 138 -6.40 5.42 17.31
N ILE A 139 -7.26 6.30 16.77
CA ILE A 139 -8.43 6.83 17.46
C ILE A 139 -9.39 5.70 17.81
N LEU A 140 -9.67 4.80 16.87
CA LEU A 140 -10.54 3.65 17.10
C LEU A 140 -10.00 2.72 18.19
N ALA A 141 -8.70 2.43 18.18
CA ALA A 141 -8.04 1.57 19.17
C ALA A 141 -7.95 2.23 20.56
N SER A 142 -7.83 3.56 20.62
CA SER A 142 -7.62 4.31 21.86
C SER A 142 -8.91 4.77 22.55
N THR A 143 -10.03 4.82 21.84
CA THR A 143 -11.31 5.34 22.36
C THR A 143 -12.16 4.22 22.96
N PRO A 144 -12.08 3.95 24.28
CA PRO A 144 -13.03 3.04 24.91
C PRO A 144 -14.44 3.58 24.81
N LEU A 145 -15.43 2.69 24.83
CA LEU A 145 -16.80 3.08 25.15
C LEU A 145 -16.81 3.81 26.51
N PRO A 146 -17.53 4.94 26.64
CA PRO A 146 -17.62 5.66 27.90
C PRO A 146 -18.07 4.72 29.02
N PHE A 147 -17.31 4.68 30.11
CA PHE A 147 -17.60 3.82 31.26
C PHE A 147 -19.06 3.92 31.75
N PRO A 148 -19.67 5.13 31.87
CA PRO A 148 -21.07 5.25 32.27
C PRO A 148 -22.05 4.56 31.32
N LEU A 149 -21.77 4.57 30.01
CA LEU A 149 -22.63 3.94 29.02
C LEU A 149 -22.63 2.41 29.21
N VAL A 150 -21.44 1.82 29.38
CA VAL A 150 -21.30 0.38 29.63
C VAL A 150 -21.93 0.00 30.97
N GLN A 151 -21.73 0.81 32.01
CA GLN A 151 -22.27 0.55 33.34
C GLN A 151 -23.81 0.63 33.35
N MET A 152 -24.38 1.68 32.76
CA MET A 152 -25.83 1.84 32.67
C MET A 152 -26.47 0.75 31.81
N GLY A 153 -25.85 0.37 30.68
CA GLY A 153 -26.31 -0.72 29.82
C GLY A 153 -26.39 -2.05 30.57
N ARG A 154 -25.34 -2.42 31.30
CA ARG A 154 -25.32 -3.63 32.14
C ARG A 154 -26.32 -3.59 33.27
N ALA A 155 -26.44 -2.46 33.97
CA ALA A 155 -27.41 -2.30 35.05
C ALA A 155 -28.84 -2.45 34.55
N PHE A 156 -29.17 -1.86 33.40
CA PHE A 156 -30.46 -1.99 32.76
C PHE A 156 -30.73 -3.44 32.32
N LEU A 157 -29.75 -4.11 31.71
CA LEU A 157 -29.86 -5.52 31.31
C LEU A 157 -30.12 -6.42 32.52
N PHE A 158 -29.38 -6.23 33.62
CA PHE A 158 -29.62 -6.99 34.85
C PHE A 158 -31.01 -6.73 35.41
N LEU A 159 -31.42 -5.46 35.56
CA LEU A 159 -32.75 -5.11 36.05
C LEU A 159 -33.84 -5.75 35.18
N TRP A 160 -33.68 -5.69 33.86
CA TRP A 160 -34.58 -6.32 32.90
C TRP A 160 -34.65 -7.83 33.08
N THR A 161 -33.51 -8.53 33.06
CA THR A 161 -33.44 -10.00 33.21
C THR A 161 -33.99 -10.47 34.57
N PHE A 162 -33.79 -9.71 35.65
CA PHE A 162 -34.34 -10.03 36.97
C PHE A 162 -35.83 -9.72 37.11
N SER A 163 -36.33 -8.68 36.44
CA SER A 163 -37.75 -8.30 36.51
C SER A 163 -38.65 -9.17 35.62
N MET A 164 -38.12 -9.70 34.51
CA MET A 164 -38.90 -10.51 33.55
C MET A 164 -39.62 -11.74 34.15
N PRO A 165 -38.99 -12.58 35.00
CA PRO A 165 -39.67 -13.71 35.65
C PRO A 165 -40.90 -13.28 36.48
N LEU A 166 -40.84 -12.12 37.13
CA LEU A 166 -41.94 -11.60 37.96
C LEU A 166 -43.12 -11.17 37.08
N VAL A 167 -42.84 -10.56 35.92
CA VAL A 167 -43.87 -10.16 34.95
C VAL A 167 -44.56 -11.39 34.33
N LEU A 168 -43.78 -12.44 34.03
CA LEU A 168 -44.31 -13.69 33.47
C LEU A 168 -45.23 -14.44 34.43
N LEU A 169 -45.06 -14.27 35.74
CA LEU A 169 -45.88 -14.92 36.77
C LEU A 169 -47.35 -14.46 36.77
N GLY A 170 -47.64 -13.24 36.32
CA GLY A 170 -48.99 -12.67 36.25
C GLY A 170 -49.62 -12.70 34.86
N GLY A 171 -48.92 -13.26 33.87
CA GLY A 171 -49.32 -13.21 32.46
C GLY A 171 -50.28 -14.34 32.03
N PRO A 172 -50.80 -14.26 30.78
CA PRO A 172 -51.70 -15.27 30.20
C PRO A 172 -51.01 -16.62 29.89
N PHE A 173 -49.71 -16.74 30.14
CA PHE A 173 -48.97 -17.99 29.97
C PHE A 173 -49.28 -18.96 31.12
N SER A 174 -50.45 -19.59 31.06
CA SER A 174 -50.89 -20.59 32.06
C SER A 174 -49.97 -21.83 32.13
N GLN A 175 -49.12 -22.03 31.12
CA GLN A 175 -48.16 -23.13 31.07
C GLN A 175 -46.77 -22.65 31.50
N VAL A 176 -46.36 -23.05 32.71
CA VAL A 176 -45.06 -22.76 33.32
C VAL A 176 -43.89 -23.11 32.39
N TRP A 177 -44.00 -24.23 31.66
CA TRP A 177 -42.97 -24.67 30.71
C TRP A 177 -42.75 -23.70 29.55
N GLY A 178 -43.82 -23.11 29.01
CA GLY A 178 -43.72 -22.13 27.93
C GLY A 178 -43.03 -20.84 28.39
N ALA A 179 -43.39 -20.36 29.59
CA ALA A 179 -42.76 -19.19 30.20
C ALA A 179 -41.26 -19.41 30.47
N GLN A 180 -40.87 -20.60 30.94
CA GLN A 180 -39.47 -20.94 31.22
C GLN A 180 -38.62 -21.00 29.94
N ILE A 181 -39.14 -21.63 28.88
CA ILE A 181 -38.45 -21.70 27.58
C ILE A 181 -38.31 -20.29 26.99
N PHE A 182 -39.38 -19.49 27.04
CA PHE A 182 -39.33 -18.11 26.56
C PHE A 182 -38.30 -17.27 27.33
N LEU A 183 -38.28 -17.37 28.67
CA LEU A 183 -37.31 -16.68 29.52
C LEU A 183 -35.87 -17.11 29.21
N PHE A 184 -35.64 -18.39 28.94
CA PHE A 184 -34.33 -18.91 28.55
C PHE A 184 -33.85 -18.24 27.25
N PHE A 185 -34.67 -18.26 26.18
CA PHE A 185 -34.29 -17.63 24.91
C PHE A 185 -34.10 -16.13 25.03
N LEU A 186 -34.95 -15.45 25.80
CA LEU A 186 -34.85 -14.01 26.00
C LEU A 186 -33.56 -13.64 26.75
N THR A 187 -33.26 -14.35 27.84
CA THR A 187 -32.01 -14.13 28.60
C THR A 187 -30.79 -14.46 27.77
N TYR A 188 -30.81 -15.57 27.04
CA TYR A 188 -29.73 -15.96 26.13
C TYR A 188 -29.50 -14.91 25.05
N GLY A 189 -30.56 -14.35 24.47
CA GLY A 189 -30.49 -13.29 23.48
C GLY A 189 -29.83 -12.01 24.02
N PHE A 190 -30.31 -11.49 25.15
CA PHE A 190 -29.75 -10.26 25.74
C PHE A 190 -28.32 -10.43 26.25
N ILE A 191 -28.02 -11.53 26.96
CA ILE A 191 -26.66 -11.81 27.43
C ILE A 191 -25.72 -12.08 26.25
N GLY A 192 -26.20 -12.75 25.20
CA GLY A 192 -25.44 -12.96 23.97
C GLY A 192 -25.07 -11.64 23.29
N LEU A 193 -25.99 -10.68 23.21
CA LEU A 193 -25.72 -9.34 22.67
C LEU A 193 -24.67 -8.57 23.50
N GLU A 194 -24.75 -8.64 24.83
CA GLU A 194 -23.73 -8.04 25.71
C GLU A 194 -22.35 -8.67 25.47
N LEU A 195 -22.28 -10.00 25.34
CA LEU A 195 -21.03 -10.70 25.04
C LEU A 195 -20.43 -10.26 23.70
N VAL A 196 -21.25 -10.13 22.66
CA VAL A 196 -20.82 -9.61 21.35
C VAL A 196 -20.33 -8.17 21.48
N SER A 197 -21.01 -7.31 22.25
CA SER A 197 -20.56 -5.94 22.49
C SER A 197 -19.19 -5.89 23.17
N ILE A 198 -18.96 -6.74 24.16
CA ILE A 198 -17.65 -6.86 24.83
C ILE A 198 -16.58 -7.29 23.82
N LYS A 199 -16.86 -8.29 22.98
CA LYS A 199 -15.92 -8.75 21.95
C LYS A 199 -15.60 -7.68 20.91
N LEU A 200 -16.60 -6.94 20.44
CA LEU A 200 -16.41 -5.84 19.48
C LEU A 200 -15.72 -4.61 20.08
N SER A 201 -15.65 -4.49 21.41
CA SER A 201 -15.00 -3.36 22.08
C SER A 201 -13.46 -3.37 22.00
N GLU A 202 -12.86 -4.51 21.64
CA GLU A 202 -11.41 -4.66 21.49
C GLU A 202 -11.07 -5.39 20.16
N PRO A 203 -11.28 -4.73 19.01
CA PRO A 203 -11.16 -5.39 17.71
C PRO A 203 -9.71 -5.76 17.32
N PHE A 204 -8.71 -5.22 18.02
CA PHE A 204 -7.28 -5.43 17.73
C PHE A 204 -6.57 -6.30 18.80
N GLY A 205 -7.34 -7.03 19.61
CA GLY A 205 -6.79 -7.93 20.62
C GLY A 205 -6.11 -9.19 20.05
N ASN A 206 -5.88 -10.17 20.92
CA ASN A 206 -5.26 -11.46 20.57
C ASN A 206 -6.27 -12.63 20.56
N SER A 207 -7.57 -12.35 20.59
CA SER A 207 -8.61 -13.37 20.50
C SER A 207 -8.72 -13.92 19.07
N ARG A 208 -9.27 -15.13 18.93
CA ARG A 208 -9.50 -15.77 17.63
C ARG A 208 -10.43 -14.97 16.71
N ASP A 209 -11.36 -14.23 17.30
CA ASP A 209 -12.39 -13.47 16.59
C ASP A 209 -11.97 -12.00 16.35
N ASP A 210 -10.75 -11.62 16.74
CA ASP A 210 -10.21 -10.27 16.55
C ASP A 210 -9.63 -10.12 15.14
N VAL A 211 -9.41 -8.88 14.71
CA VAL A 211 -8.84 -8.59 13.40
C VAL A 211 -7.40 -9.09 13.35
N GLN A 212 -7.09 -9.99 12.41
CA GLN A 212 -5.76 -10.56 12.22
C GLN A 212 -4.80 -9.55 11.57
N LEU A 213 -4.32 -8.58 12.36
CA LEU A 213 -3.40 -7.54 11.91
C LEU A 213 -2.10 -8.12 11.31
N SER A 214 -1.57 -9.19 11.91
CA SER A 214 -0.39 -9.90 11.38
C SER A 214 -0.65 -10.47 9.99
N GLY A 215 -1.82 -11.09 9.77
CA GLY A 215 -2.19 -11.63 8.46
C GLY A 215 -2.34 -10.54 7.40
N ILE A 216 -2.96 -9.40 7.75
CA ILE A 216 -3.09 -8.25 6.85
C ILE A 216 -1.71 -7.66 6.52
N ARG A 217 -0.83 -7.55 7.51
CA ARG A 217 0.56 -7.11 7.35
C ARG A 217 1.32 -8.03 6.42
N ASP A 218 1.32 -9.33 6.70
CA ASP A 218 2.08 -10.33 5.94
C ASP A 218 1.58 -10.42 4.50
N ALA A 219 0.27 -10.36 4.28
CA ALA A 219 -0.31 -10.29 2.94
C ALA A 219 0.11 -9.02 2.19
N ALA A 220 0.20 -7.87 2.88
CA ALA A 220 0.67 -6.62 2.27
C ALA A 220 2.16 -6.69 1.90
N LEU A 221 3.00 -7.20 2.80
CA LEU A 221 4.44 -7.38 2.56
C LEU A 221 4.70 -8.37 1.43
N LEU A 222 4.02 -9.52 1.44
CA LEU A 222 4.09 -10.52 0.37
C LEU A 222 3.60 -9.96 -0.97
N GLY A 223 2.57 -9.10 -0.96
CA GLY A 223 2.12 -8.38 -2.15
C GLY A 223 3.21 -7.45 -2.71
N ILE A 224 3.90 -6.71 -1.85
CA ILE A 224 5.01 -5.83 -2.24
C ILE A 224 6.19 -6.65 -2.79
N GLU A 225 6.55 -7.76 -2.13
CA GLU A 225 7.65 -8.63 -2.56
C GLU A 225 7.36 -9.29 -3.91
N ASN A 226 6.12 -9.73 -4.13
CA ASN A 226 5.69 -10.30 -5.41
C ASN A 226 5.70 -9.26 -6.53
N ASP A 227 5.25 -8.03 -6.24
CA ASP A 227 5.32 -6.93 -7.20
C ASP A 227 6.79 -6.67 -7.58
N LEU A 228 7.70 -6.63 -6.60
CA LEU A 228 9.15 -6.47 -6.80
C LEU A 228 9.72 -7.55 -7.73
N LYS A 229 9.45 -8.83 -7.44
CA LYS A 229 9.90 -9.97 -8.27
C LYS A 229 9.34 -9.92 -9.69
N GLY A 230 8.10 -9.46 -9.85
CA GLY A 230 7.44 -9.33 -11.15
C GLY A 230 8.15 -8.31 -12.07
N MET A 231 8.71 -7.25 -11.51
CA MET A 231 9.40 -6.22 -12.30
C MET A 231 10.75 -6.67 -12.83
N ASP A 232 11.54 -7.42 -12.06
CA ASP A 232 12.81 -7.99 -12.55
C ASP A 232 12.57 -8.88 -13.79
N TYR A 233 11.45 -9.60 -13.80
CA TYR A 233 11.04 -10.41 -14.94
C TYR A 233 10.61 -9.56 -16.15
N GLN A 234 9.82 -8.51 -15.92
CA GLN A 234 9.42 -7.59 -17.00
C GLN A 234 10.61 -6.86 -17.61
N MET A 235 11.58 -6.44 -16.78
CA MET A 235 12.83 -5.85 -17.23
C MET A 235 13.60 -6.83 -18.12
N THR A 236 13.72 -8.09 -17.70
CA THR A 236 14.37 -9.14 -18.49
C THR A 236 13.68 -9.35 -19.85
N MET A 237 12.34 -9.28 -19.89
CA MET A 237 11.57 -9.49 -21.13
C MET A 237 11.61 -8.29 -22.08
N SER A 238 11.47 -7.06 -21.57
CA SER A 238 11.55 -5.84 -22.38
C SER A 238 12.97 -5.65 -22.92
N GLU A 239 13.98 -5.96 -22.11
CA GLU A 239 15.38 -5.96 -22.52
C GLU A 239 15.66 -7.00 -23.61
N ARG A 240 15.16 -8.23 -23.45
CA ARG A 240 15.23 -9.25 -24.52
C ARG A 240 14.56 -8.77 -25.80
N ARG A 241 13.34 -8.22 -25.73
CA ARG A 241 12.62 -7.69 -26.90
C ARG A 241 13.40 -6.58 -27.59
N PHE A 242 13.99 -5.68 -26.81
CA PHE A 242 14.85 -4.61 -27.33
C PHE A 242 16.10 -5.17 -28.01
N GLN A 243 16.78 -6.14 -27.38
CA GLN A 243 17.93 -6.82 -27.97
C GLN A 243 17.57 -7.52 -29.29
N PHE A 244 16.44 -8.23 -29.34
CA PHE A 244 15.95 -8.85 -30.58
C PHE A 244 15.64 -7.81 -31.67
N ALA A 245 15.01 -6.69 -31.32
CA ALA A 245 14.76 -5.60 -32.27
C ALA A 245 16.08 -5.03 -32.80
N GLN A 246 17.04 -4.75 -31.91
CA GLN A 246 18.35 -4.23 -32.28
C GLN A 246 19.15 -5.20 -33.17
N GLN A 247 19.06 -6.51 -32.90
CA GLN A 247 19.69 -7.55 -33.71
C GLN A 247 19.06 -7.63 -35.11
N LYS A 248 17.73 -7.51 -35.22
CA LYS A 248 17.01 -7.48 -36.49
C LYS A 248 17.41 -6.27 -37.35
N TYR A 249 17.58 -5.09 -36.73
CA TYR A 249 18.11 -3.91 -37.43
C TYR A 249 19.52 -4.12 -37.96
N ARG A 250 20.41 -4.78 -37.19
CA ARG A 250 21.77 -5.09 -37.65
C ARG A 250 21.78 -6.07 -38.82
N GLN A 251 20.95 -7.11 -38.79
CA GLN A 251 20.82 -8.07 -39.89
C GLN A 251 20.30 -7.41 -41.17
N ASN A 252 19.25 -6.59 -41.08
CA ASN A 252 18.74 -5.85 -42.25
C ASN A 252 19.80 -4.92 -42.85
N ARG A 253 20.64 -4.28 -42.02
CA ARG A 253 21.69 -3.38 -42.50
C ARG A 253 22.83 -4.12 -43.21
N GLN A 254 23.14 -5.35 -42.78
CA GLN A 254 24.12 -6.21 -43.46
C GLN A 254 23.59 -6.75 -44.79
N ALA A 255 22.30 -7.09 -44.87
CA ALA A 255 21.68 -7.58 -46.11
C ALA A 255 21.62 -6.53 -47.23
N VAL A 256 21.48 -5.24 -46.89
CA VAL A 256 21.45 -4.14 -47.86
C VAL A 256 22.86 -3.79 -48.40
N GLY A 257 23.93 -4.13 -47.68
CA GLY A 257 25.31 -3.80 -48.07
C GLY A 257 25.94 -4.74 -49.09
N THR A 258 25.31 -5.86 -49.44
CA THR A 258 25.87 -6.89 -50.34
C THR A 258 25.28 -6.89 -51.75
N SER A 259 24.39 -5.95 -52.08
CA SER A 259 23.63 -5.98 -53.35
C SER A 259 24.25 -5.18 -54.51
N ASP A 260 25.25 -4.33 -54.28
CA ASP A 260 25.83 -3.47 -55.33
C ASP A 260 27.36 -3.56 -55.37
N ALA A 261 27.86 -4.51 -56.16
CA ALA A 261 29.24 -4.50 -56.68
C ALA A 261 29.32 -4.79 -58.19
N THR A 262 28.20 -4.78 -58.91
CA THR A 262 28.18 -4.93 -60.37
C THR A 262 27.03 -4.13 -60.99
N ALA A 263 27.14 -2.80 -61.01
CA ALA A 263 26.31 -1.97 -61.89
C ALA A 263 27.15 -0.87 -62.55
N ASN A 264 27.16 -0.96 -63.87
CA ASN A 264 27.81 -0.12 -64.87
C ASN A 264 27.30 1.34 -64.80
N PRO A 265 28.16 2.36 -64.98
CA PRO A 265 27.72 3.76 -65.01
C PRO A 265 27.38 4.17 -66.44
N THR A 266 26.11 4.12 -66.84
CA THR A 266 25.65 4.84 -68.04
C THR A 266 24.17 5.18 -67.98
N ALA A 267 23.89 6.40 -68.44
CA ALA A 267 22.59 6.95 -68.83
C ALA A 267 21.70 7.57 -67.74
N PHE A 268 22.03 8.84 -67.50
CA PHE A 268 21.10 9.94 -67.22
C PHE A 268 19.85 9.86 -68.12
N GLN A 269 18.64 9.82 -67.54
CA GLN A 269 17.44 10.28 -68.24
C GLN A 269 16.37 10.78 -67.26
N ASP A 270 16.10 12.09 -67.37
CA ASP A 270 14.97 12.82 -66.81
C ASP A 270 13.64 12.15 -67.14
N VAL A 271 12.79 11.93 -66.13
CA VAL A 271 11.32 11.99 -66.29
C VAL A 271 10.64 12.50 -65.00
N HIS A 272 10.00 13.65 -65.14
CA HIS A 272 9.00 14.24 -64.26
C HIS A 272 7.76 13.35 -64.05
N ALA A 273 7.22 13.36 -62.81
CA ALA A 273 5.80 13.32 -62.40
C ALA A 273 5.74 12.62 -61.03
N GLY A 274 5.41 13.27 -59.92
CA GLY A 274 4.13 13.92 -59.69
C GLY A 274 3.12 12.88 -59.20
N HIS A 275 3.01 12.67 -57.87
CA HIS A 275 1.75 12.29 -57.23
C HIS A 275 1.83 12.43 -55.71
N ASN A 276 0.94 13.30 -55.20
CA ASN A 276 0.54 13.45 -53.81
C ASN A 276 0.21 12.11 -53.15
N LEU A 277 0.70 11.93 -51.92
CA LEU A 277 0.01 11.16 -50.87
C LEU A 277 0.54 11.61 -49.50
N GLU A 278 -0.07 12.68 -48.99
CA GLU A 278 -0.18 12.90 -47.55
C GLU A 278 -0.88 11.69 -46.93
N GLN A 279 -0.12 10.76 -46.37
CA GLN A 279 -0.66 9.81 -45.41
C GLN A 279 -0.62 10.47 -44.04
N SER A 280 -1.72 11.18 -43.77
CA SER A 280 -2.14 11.63 -42.45
C SER A 280 -2.18 10.43 -41.49
N TYR A 281 -1.24 10.38 -40.55
CA TYR A 281 -1.31 9.49 -39.41
C TYR A 281 -2.37 10.03 -38.44
N SER A 282 -3.62 9.67 -38.71
CA SER A 282 -4.74 9.88 -37.78
C SER A 282 -4.57 8.95 -36.58
N TYR A 283 -4.11 9.51 -35.46
CA TYR A 283 -4.17 8.85 -34.17
C TYR A 283 -5.65 8.74 -33.76
N HIS A 284 -6.24 7.57 -34.00
CA HIS A 284 -7.53 7.19 -33.46
C HIS A 284 -7.40 7.02 -31.95
N ALA A 285 -7.67 8.10 -31.20
CA ALA A 285 -7.93 8.02 -29.77
C ALA A 285 -9.23 7.21 -29.57
N MET A 286 -9.10 5.99 -29.07
CA MET A 286 -10.22 5.21 -28.54
C MET A 286 -10.70 5.86 -27.25
N ALA A 287 -11.56 6.89 -27.38
CA ALA A 287 -12.36 7.38 -26.27
C ALA A 287 -13.43 6.31 -25.96
N GLY A 288 -13.15 5.48 -24.96
CA GLY A 288 -14.16 4.60 -24.38
C GLY A 288 -15.22 5.44 -23.66
N GLY A 289 -16.40 5.54 -24.26
CA GLY A 289 -17.59 6.07 -23.62
C GLY A 289 -18.05 5.14 -22.49
N GLY A 290 -17.89 5.59 -21.25
CA GLY A 290 -18.55 5.00 -20.10
C GLY A 290 -19.94 5.62 -19.94
N ASN A 291 -20.96 4.82 -20.19
CA ASN A 291 -22.35 5.15 -19.89
C ASN A 291 -22.51 5.44 -18.38
N ASN A 292 -23.12 6.58 -18.08
CA ASN A 292 -23.80 6.81 -16.82
C ASN A 292 -24.88 5.73 -16.64
N HIS A 293 -24.74 4.93 -15.59
CA HIS A 293 -25.89 4.29 -14.96
C HIS A 293 -26.24 5.11 -13.73
N ASP A 294 -27.33 5.86 -13.86
CA ASP A 294 -28.20 6.17 -12.73
C ASP A 294 -28.68 4.85 -12.11
N PHE A 295 -28.40 4.66 -10.82
CA PHE A 295 -29.28 4.11 -9.76
C PHE A 295 -28.47 3.84 -8.48
#